data_AF-A0A4R6U8V9-F1
#
_entry.id   AF-A0A4R6U8V9-F1
#
_cell.length_a   1.000
_cell.length_b   1.000
_cell.length_c   1.000
_cell.angle_alpha   90.00
_cell.angle_beta   90.00
_cell.angle_gamma   90.00
#
_symmetry.space_group_name_H-M   'P 1'
#
loop_
_entity.id
_entity.type
_entity.pdbx_description
1 polymer ?
#
loop_
_entity_poly.entity_id
_entity_poly.type
_entity_poly.pdbx_seq_one_letter_code
_entity_poly.pdbx_strand_id
1 'polypeptide(L)'
;MKRKKESSVILSITCILLLALSACAPEKTGVSQSTAAKSNSVVEDTSDRESTEEEPEPIENQDVFDKETEIDWRVPDKETLVNNPEGTFAGAPFEENREEIIAVLEQFPHEDDVADGREEILKQLLLLFAEDYEEPFPEWEELKVDPPTIYNGKRQLTANLNVEILLDASGSMIEEVDGDSKMVLAKEAIQQFAGNLPEEANVSLRVYGHEGTTAFEDKVMSCESSEEMYELQPYEKSTLSDSLEQFKPSGWTPMAKALEDAKKDLEGLDKEANTNLIFLVSDGIETCGGDPVSAAKELKDSDIQPLVNVIGFNVDEEGQQQLKDVAKSADGVFAYVEDQEALAEQFDQADEIAAQWEKWRSETVAEINEVSSKRKERLDTVMSSWDENWERERNNINEALAYLSEEGKIDRFFYNLEMTSRDIGFNAVIKQTRLSYSSDQFFEKLKADQDVMHENLKRTLDFD
;
A
#
# COMPACT_ATOMS: atom_id res chain seq x y z
N MET A 1 -29.76 51.18 -14.12
CA MET A 1 -29.92 51.55 -15.55
C MET A 1 -28.94 50.73 -16.40
N LYS A 2 -29.19 50.60 -17.72
CA LYS A 2 -28.32 50.13 -18.84
C LYS A 2 -26.87 49.67 -18.51
N ARG A 3 -26.29 48.60 -19.10
CA ARG A 3 -26.75 47.62 -20.13
C ARG A 3 -25.76 46.42 -20.20
N LYS A 4 -26.19 45.30 -20.80
CA LYS A 4 -25.32 44.17 -21.23
C LYS A 4 -24.15 44.60 -22.13
N LYS A 5 -23.09 43.77 -22.19
CA LYS A 5 -22.55 43.31 -23.49
C LYS A 5 -21.94 41.90 -23.39
N GLU A 6 -22.34 41.03 -24.32
CA GLU A 6 -21.68 39.74 -24.62
C GLU A 6 -20.72 39.89 -25.81
N SER A 7 -19.84 38.90 -26.06
CA SER A 7 -19.83 38.08 -27.30
C SER A 7 -18.44 37.54 -27.71
N SER A 8 -18.45 36.45 -28.50
CA SER A 8 -17.35 35.76 -29.20
C SER A 8 -16.29 35.07 -28.31
N VAL A 9 -15.94 33.78 -28.47
CA VAL A 9 -15.98 32.82 -29.61
C VAL A 9 -15.01 33.15 -30.76
N ILE A 10 -13.93 32.38 -30.84
CA ILE A 10 -13.16 32.09 -32.07
C ILE A 10 -12.92 30.57 -32.11
N LEU A 11 -13.07 29.99 -33.30
CA LEU A 11 -12.88 28.57 -33.61
C LEU A 11 -11.68 28.44 -34.55
N SER A 12 -10.76 27.49 -34.30
CA SER A 12 -9.65 27.19 -35.21
C SER A 12 -9.50 25.68 -35.39
N ILE A 13 -9.77 25.21 -36.61
CA ILE A 13 -9.55 23.84 -37.07
C ILE A 13 -8.40 23.88 -38.07
N THR A 14 -7.41 23.00 -37.92
CA THR A 14 -6.33 22.83 -38.90
C THR A 14 -6.03 21.36 -39.13
N CYS A 15 -6.56 20.78 -40.21
CA CYS A 15 -6.18 19.46 -40.68
C CYS A 15 -4.90 19.55 -41.54
N ILE A 16 -3.94 18.66 -41.34
CA ILE A 16 -2.87 18.39 -42.32
C ILE A 16 -2.77 16.87 -42.49
N LEU A 17 -3.08 16.38 -43.69
CA LEU A 17 -2.66 15.05 -44.15
C LEU A 17 -1.25 15.15 -44.74
N LEU A 18 -0.45 14.09 -44.59
CA LEU A 18 0.57 13.74 -45.57
C LEU A 18 0.77 12.21 -45.61
N LEU A 19 0.75 11.65 -46.83
CA LEU A 19 0.99 10.24 -47.11
C LEU A 19 2.31 10.07 -47.85
N ALA A 20 3.07 9.03 -47.50
CA ALA A 20 4.16 8.48 -48.31
C ALA A 20 4.15 6.95 -48.16
N LEU A 21 4.66 6.24 -49.17
CA LEU A 21 4.45 4.81 -49.37
C LEU A 21 5.76 4.04 -49.56
N SER A 22 5.69 2.75 -49.20
CA SER A 22 6.49 1.63 -49.76
C SER A 22 8.00 1.59 -49.47
N ALA A 23 8.72 0.47 -49.62
CA ALA A 23 8.41 -0.96 -49.38
C ALA A 23 9.69 -1.77 -49.67
N CYS A 24 9.93 -2.89 -48.95
CA CYS A 24 10.69 -4.04 -49.47
C CYS A 24 10.55 -5.28 -48.55
N ALA A 25 10.80 -6.46 -49.10
CA ALA A 25 10.68 -7.76 -48.41
C ALA A 25 11.89 -8.68 -48.83
N PRO A 26 11.92 -10.02 -48.60
CA PRO A 26 13.06 -10.63 -47.90
C PRO A 26 13.92 -11.60 -48.74
N GLU A 27 15.06 -12.01 -48.20
CA GLU A 27 15.86 -13.15 -48.72
C GLU A 27 16.31 -14.13 -47.61
N LYS A 28 16.55 -15.39 -48.00
CA LYS A 28 17.06 -16.48 -47.15
C LYS A 28 18.39 -17.02 -47.68
N THR A 29 19.44 -17.01 -46.86
CA THR A 29 20.62 -17.92 -46.91
C THR A 29 21.26 -17.98 -45.51
N GLY A 30 22.05 -18.98 -45.10
CA GLY A 30 22.33 -20.27 -45.75
C GLY A 30 23.58 -20.99 -45.20
N VAL A 31 23.38 -21.97 -44.31
CA VAL A 31 24.28 -23.13 -44.02
C VAL A 31 25.65 -22.91 -43.34
N SER A 32 25.70 -23.30 -42.06
CA SER A 32 26.67 -24.20 -41.39
C SER A 32 28.18 -24.23 -41.74
N GLN A 33 29.02 -24.16 -40.70
CA GLN A 33 30.08 -25.13 -40.32
C GLN A 33 30.57 -24.80 -38.89
N SER A 34 31.23 -25.64 -38.07
CA SER A 34 31.38 -27.11 -37.94
C SER A 34 32.62 -27.38 -37.07
N THR A 35 32.51 -28.20 -36.01
CA THR A 35 33.52 -29.15 -35.47
C THR A 35 32.83 -29.94 -34.35
N ALA A 36 32.64 -31.27 -34.40
CA ALA A 36 33.63 -32.38 -34.35
C ALA A 36 34.34 -32.49 -32.98
N ALA A 37 34.61 -33.66 -32.38
CA ALA A 37 34.32 -35.08 -32.69
C ALA A 37 34.44 -35.91 -31.37
N LYS A 38 34.12 -37.21 -31.22
CA LYS A 38 33.82 -38.37 -32.11
C LYS A 38 32.84 -39.32 -31.32
N SER A 39 32.69 -40.65 -31.43
CA SER A 39 33.41 -41.79 -32.05
C SER A 39 32.47 -42.99 -32.27
N ASN A 40 32.55 -43.64 -33.45
CA ASN A 40 32.50 -45.08 -33.77
C ASN A 40 31.97 -46.12 -32.73
N SER A 41 31.31 -47.23 -33.12
CA SER A 41 31.46 -48.01 -34.38
C SER A 41 30.34 -49.03 -34.69
N VAL A 42 30.11 -49.27 -36.02
CA VAL A 42 29.81 -50.59 -36.68
C VAL A 42 28.43 -51.24 -36.36
N VAL A 43 27.48 -51.48 -37.29
CA VAL A 43 27.46 -52.23 -38.62
C VAL A 43 27.58 -53.76 -38.38
N GLU A 44 26.92 -54.76 -38.99
CA GLU A 44 26.11 -55.07 -40.21
C GLU A 44 25.25 -56.33 -39.87
N ASP A 45 24.17 -56.79 -40.53
CA ASP A 45 23.03 -56.22 -41.29
C ASP A 45 22.01 -57.37 -41.61
N THR A 46 20.72 -57.08 -41.87
CA THR A 46 19.60 -58.02 -42.19
C THR A 46 19.21 -59.04 -41.07
N SER A 47 18.00 -59.65 -41.00
CA SER A 47 16.94 -59.90 -41.98
C SER A 47 15.53 -60.06 -41.38
N ASP A 48 14.51 -59.64 -42.12
CA ASP A 48 13.11 -60.14 -42.19
C ASP A 48 12.46 -60.85 -40.97
N ARG A 49 11.35 -60.28 -40.48
CA ARG A 49 10.19 -61.08 -40.08
C ARG A 49 8.85 -60.33 -40.21
N GLU A 50 7.81 -61.15 -40.36
CA GLU A 50 6.43 -60.83 -40.72
C GLU A 50 5.78 -59.68 -39.93
N SER A 51 5.03 -58.84 -40.64
CA SER A 51 4.05 -57.93 -40.05
C SER A 51 2.80 -58.71 -39.62
N THR A 52 2.61 -58.89 -38.32
CA THR A 52 1.29 -59.15 -37.74
C THR A 52 0.64 -57.81 -37.40
N GLU A 53 -0.47 -57.52 -38.07
CA GLU A 53 -1.43 -56.52 -37.59
C GLU A 53 -2.09 -57.14 -36.35
N GLU A 54 -1.84 -56.58 -35.17
CA GLU A 54 -2.56 -56.93 -33.95
C GLU A 54 -3.86 -56.11 -33.94
N GLU A 55 -5.02 -56.78 -34.03
CA GLU A 55 -6.30 -56.16 -33.69
C GLU A 55 -6.25 -55.74 -32.21
N PRO A 56 -6.78 -54.56 -31.83
CA PRO A 56 -6.81 -54.15 -30.43
C PRO A 56 -7.65 -55.14 -29.61
N GLU A 57 -7.05 -55.69 -28.54
CA GLU A 57 -7.76 -56.53 -27.56
C GLU A 57 -8.96 -55.75 -26.97
N PRO A 58 -10.14 -56.36 -26.83
CA PRO A 58 -11.32 -55.68 -26.32
C PRO A 58 -11.17 -55.35 -24.83
N ILE A 59 -11.47 -54.11 -24.45
CA ILE A 59 -11.45 -53.65 -23.05
C ILE A 59 -12.56 -54.37 -22.26
N GLU A 60 -12.21 -55.39 -21.48
CA GLU A 60 -13.16 -56.11 -20.62
C GLU A 60 -13.58 -55.27 -19.39
N ASN A 61 -14.78 -54.69 -19.43
CA ASN A 61 -15.60 -54.30 -18.26
C ASN A 61 -14.81 -53.71 -17.06
N GLN A 62 -14.08 -52.62 -17.27
CA GLN A 62 -13.74 -51.72 -16.18
C GLN A 62 -14.96 -50.85 -15.85
N ASP A 63 -15.15 -50.48 -14.58
CA ASP A 63 -16.12 -49.46 -14.22
C ASP A 63 -15.54 -48.11 -14.70
N VAL A 64 -16.18 -47.53 -15.71
CA VAL A 64 -15.74 -46.30 -16.40
C VAL A 64 -15.81 -45.08 -15.47
N PHE A 65 -16.62 -45.18 -14.41
CA PHE A 65 -16.89 -44.09 -13.49
C PHE A 65 -15.98 -44.20 -12.28
N ASP A 66 -14.99 -43.30 -12.18
CA ASP A 66 -14.19 -43.12 -10.97
C ASP A 66 -15.03 -42.43 -9.89
N LYS A 67 -15.46 -43.24 -8.91
CA LYS A 67 -16.29 -42.81 -7.77
C LYS A 67 -15.46 -42.62 -6.50
N GLU A 68 -14.13 -42.70 -6.59
CA GLU A 68 -13.20 -42.47 -5.47
C GLU A 68 -12.61 -41.05 -5.51
N THR A 69 -12.48 -40.43 -6.70
CA THR A 69 -12.04 -39.04 -6.84
C THR A 69 -13.15 -38.03 -6.52
N GLU A 70 -12.90 -37.13 -5.56
CA GLU A 70 -13.81 -36.05 -5.18
C GLU A 70 -13.66 -34.84 -6.13
N ILE A 71 -14.79 -34.40 -6.73
CA ILE A 71 -14.85 -33.29 -7.69
C ILE A 71 -16.24 -32.62 -7.64
N ASP A 72 -16.32 -31.29 -7.76
CA ASP A 72 -17.61 -30.58 -7.84
C ASP A 72 -17.89 -30.03 -9.24
N TRP A 73 -19.06 -30.40 -9.77
CA TRP A 73 -19.66 -29.83 -10.97
C TRP A 73 -20.04 -28.36 -10.78
N ARG A 74 -20.42 -27.97 -9.56
CA ARG A 74 -20.77 -26.60 -9.23
C ARG A 74 -19.49 -25.80 -8.98
N VAL A 75 -19.53 -24.53 -9.35
CA VAL A 75 -18.45 -23.56 -9.12
C VAL A 75 -19.00 -22.49 -8.17
N PRO A 76 -19.16 -22.79 -6.86
CA PRO A 76 -19.74 -21.86 -5.88
C PRO A 76 -18.75 -20.77 -5.45
N ASP A 77 -17.46 -21.08 -5.44
CA ASP A 77 -16.37 -20.21 -5.00
C ASP A 77 -15.04 -20.56 -5.71
N LYS A 78 -14.02 -19.73 -5.44
CA LYS A 78 -12.66 -19.86 -5.96
C LYS A 78 -11.97 -21.15 -5.50
N GLU A 79 -12.21 -21.55 -4.25
CA GLU A 79 -11.55 -22.70 -3.62
C GLU A 79 -11.96 -24.01 -4.31
N THR A 80 -13.23 -24.12 -4.68
CA THR A 80 -13.77 -25.26 -5.44
C THR A 80 -13.22 -25.34 -6.86
N LEU A 81 -13.05 -24.19 -7.54
CA LEU A 81 -12.54 -24.14 -8.90
C LEU A 81 -11.06 -24.58 -8.97
N VAL A 82 -10.23 -24.05 -8.07
CA VAL A 82 -8.77 -24.26 -8.03
C VAL A 82 -8.40 -25.67 -7.54
N ASN A 83 -9.20 -26.27 -6.64
CA ASN A 83 -8.89 -27.58 -6.04
C ASN A 83 -9.57 -28.78 -6.76
N ASN A 84 -10.35 -28.55 -7.83
CA ASN A 84 -10.80 -29.65 -8.68
C ASN A 84 -9.58 -30.29 -9.39
N PRO A 85 -9.47 -31.63 -9.46
CA PRO A 85 -8.33 -32.29 -10.10
C PRO A 85 -8.32 -32.09 -11.63
N GLU A 86 -7.11 -32.00 -12.19
CA GLU A 86 -6.88 -31.96 -13.65
C GLU A 86 -7.46 -33.21 -14.33
N GLY A 87 -8.22 -33.00 -15.40
CA GLY A 87 -8.92 -34.03 -16.14
C GLY A 87 -8.02 -34.82 -17.10
N THR A 88 -8.43 -36.05 -17.42
CA THR A 88 -7.63 -37.00 -18.23
C THR A 88 -7.21 -36.46 -19.60
N PHE A 89 -8.00 -35.56 -20.19
CA PHE A 89 -7.76 -34.93 -21.50
C PHE A 89 -7.69 -33.38 -21.39
N ALA A 90 -7.24 -32.84 -20.25
CA ALA A 90 -7.00 -31.41 -20.05
C ALA A 90 -5.93 -30.84 -21.01
N GLY A 91 -5.90 -29.51 -21.14
CA GLY A 91 -4.90 -28.78 -21.93
C GLY A 91 -5.07 -28.86 -23.46
N ALA A 92 -5.90 -29.78 -23.96
CA ALA A 92 -6.10 -30.03 -25.39
C ALA A 92 -7.58 -29.91 -25.82
N PRO A 93 -7.88 -29.43 -27.04
CA PRO A 93 -9.23 -29.47 -27.58
C PRO A 93 -9.63 -30.89 -27.96
N PHE A 94 -10.93 -31.22 -27.84
CA PHE A 94 -11.53 -32.53 -28.11
C PHE A 94 -11.05 -33.21 -29.42
N GLU A 95 -10.79 -32.42 -30.47
CA GLU A 95 -10.33 -32.91 -31.77
C GLU A 95 -8.95 -33.61 -31.73
N GLU A 96 -8.05 -33.20 -30.82
CA GLU A 96 -6.67 -33.72 -30.80
C GLU A 96 -6.61 -35.14 -30.20
N ASN A 97 -7.48 -35.46 -29.25
CA ASN A 97 -7.58 -36.78 -28.60
C ASN A 97 -8.89 -37.52 -28.98
N ARG A 98 -9.53 -37.14 -30.09
CA ARG A 98 -10.92 -37.53 -30.45
C ARG A 98 -11.17 -39.04 -30.40
N GLU A 99 -10.25 -39.86 -30.89
CA GLU A 99 -10.42 -41.32 -30.94
C GLU A 99 -10.41 -41.95 -29.54
N GLU A 100 -9.52 -41.50 -28.66
CA GLU A 100 -9.42 -41.96 -27.27
C GLU A 100 -10.61 -41.47 -26.44
N ILE A 101 -11.01 -40.21 -26.60
CA ILE A 101 -12.19 -39.64 -25.94
C ILE A 101 -13.47 -40.40 -26.35
N ILE A 102 -13.67 -40.69 -27.64
CA ILE A 102 -14.83 -41.46 -28.10
C ILE A 102 -14.79 -42.88 -27.52
N ALA A 103 -13.64 -43.55 -27.49
CA ALA A 103 -13.52 -44.89 -26.90
C ALA A 103 -13.88 -44.92 -25.39
N VAL A 104 -13.69 -43.82 -24.65
CA VAL A 104 -14.17 -43.67 -23.27
C VAL A 104 -15.68 -43.41 -23.24
N LEU A 105 -16.19 -42.46 -24.04
CA LEU A 105 -17.61 -42.11 -24.08
C LEU A 105 -18.51 -43.25 -24.63
N GLU A 106 -17.98 -44.15 -25.46
CA GLU A 106 -18.64 -45.39 -25.89
C GLU A 106 -19.02 -46.28 -24.71
N GLN A 107 -18.24 -46.26 -23.62
CA GLN A 107 -18.44 -47.11 -22.45
C GLN A 107 -19.38 -46.48 -21.39
N PHE A 108 -19.72 -45.19 -21.50
CA PHE A 108 -20.67 -44.54 -20.58
C PHE A 108 -22.07 -45.23 -20.64
N PRO A 109 -22.74 -45.46 -19.49
CA PRO A 109 -24.09 -46.01 -19.43
C PRO A 109 -25.17 -45.02 -19.90
N HIS A 110 -26.40 -45.50 -20.05
CA HIS A 110 -27.58 -44.66 -20.22
C HIS A 110 -27.96 -44.01 -18.87
N GLU A 111 -28.44 -42.76 -18.88
CA GLU A 111 -28.64 -41.98 -17.66
C GLU A 111 -29.63 -42.58 -16.65
N ASP A 112 -30.66 -43.31 -17.12
CA ASP A 112 -31.62 -44.01 -16.25
C ASP A 112 -31.01 -45.22 -15.49
N ASP A 113 -29.84 -45.73 -15.92
CA ASP A 113 -29.14 -46.87 -15.28
C ASP A 113 -28.15 -46.42 -14.19
N VAL A 114 -27.91 -45.11 -14.05
CA VAL A 114 -26.94 -44.55 -13.08
C VAL A 114 -27.60 -44.32 -11.72
N ALA A 115 -27.08 -44.95 -10.67
CA ALA A 115 -27.70 -44.93 -9.33
C ALA A 115 -27.84 -43.51 -8.73
N ASP A 116 -26.82 -42.67 -8.90
CA ASP A 116 -26.79 -41.26 -8.48
C ASP A 116 -27.19 -40.30 -9.62
N GLY A 117 -27.66 -40.86 -10.74
CA GLY A 117 -28.29 -40.17 -11.86
C GLY A 117 -27.40 -39.21 -12.64
N ARG A 118 -28.04 -38.15 -13.18
CA ARG A 118 -27.43 -37.21 -14.13
C ARG A 118 -26.29 -36.34 -13.55
N GLU A 119 -26.24 -36.17 -12.22
CA GLU A 119 -25.14 -35.42 -11.57
C GLU A 119 -23.82 -36.21 -11.64
N GLU A 120 -23.89 -37.54 -11.62
CA GLU A 120 -22.71 -38.40 -11.73
C GLU A 120 -22.11 -38.34 -13.13
N ILE A 121 -22.93 -38.40 -14.19
CA ILE A 121 -22.46 -38.21 -15.58
C ILE A 121 -21.73 -36.87 -15.75
N LEU A 122 -22.19 -35.80 -15.08
CA LEU A 122 -21.53 -34.50 -15.11
C LEU A 122 -20.16 -34.51 -14.41
N LYS A 123 -20.03 -35.21 -13.26
CA LYS A 123 -18.73 -35.38 -12.57
C LYS A 123 -17.76 -36.21 -13.41
N GLN A 124 -18.22 -37.30 -14.01
CA GLN A 124 -17.38 -38.15 -14.86
C GLN A 124 -16.93 -37.43 -16.14
N LEU A 125 -17.79 -36.63 -16.76
CA LEU A 125 -17.38 -35.74 -17.87
C LEU A 125 -16.35 -34.68 -17.39
N LEU A 126 -16.47 -34.17 -16.17
CA LEU A 126 -15.51 -33.22 -15.63
C LEU A 126 -14.15 -33.90 -15.31
N LEU A 127 -14.12 -35.14 -14.83
CA LEU A 127 -12.89 -35.94 -14.67
C LEU A 127 -12.17 -36.26 -16.00
N LEU A 128 -12.85 -36.09 -17.14
CA LEU A 128 -12.21 -36.16 -18.46
C LEU A 128 -11.66 -34.82 -18.93
N PHE A 129 -12.24 -33.68 -18.55
CA PHE A 129 -12.00 -32.38 -19.22
C PHE A 129 -11.72 -31.17 -18.30
N ALA A 130 -11.71 -31.35 -16.98
CA ALA A 130 -11.35 -30.29 -16.04
C ALA A 130 -9.95 -29.75 -16.33
N GLU A 131 -9.83 -28.44 -16.48
CA GLU A 131 -8.55 -27.77 -16.73
C GLU A 131 -7.88 -27.36 -15.41
N ASP A 132 -6.56 -27.21 -15.40
CA ASP A 132 -5.83 -26.64 -14.25
C ASP A 132 -6.16 -25.14 -14.09
N TYR A 133 -6.76 -24.76 -12.96
CA TYR A 133 -7.09 -23.37 -12.63
C TYR A 133 -6.10 -22.82 -11.60
N GLU A 134 -4.98 -22.29 -12.08
CA GLU A 134 -3.88 -21.80 -11.24
C GLU A 134 -4.36 -20.79 -10.17
N GLU A 135 -3.97 -20.98 -8.90
CA GLU A 135 -4.22 -20.02 -7.83
C GLU A 135 -3.52 -18.66 -8.14
N PRO A 136 -4.26 -17.53 -8.14
CA PRO A 136 -3.67 -16.23 -8.44
C PRO A 136 -2.49 -15.85 -7.53
N PHE A 137 -2.58 -16.16 -6.22
CA PHE A 137 -1.55 -15.86 -5.23
C PHE A 137 -1.41 -17.00 -4.19
N PRO A 138 -0.62 -18.06 -4.49
CA PRO A 138 -0.48 -19.22 -3.59
C PRO A 138 0.24 -18.88 -2.29
N GLU A 139 1.08 -17.83 -2.29
CA GLU A 139 1.67 -17.24 -1.09
C GLU A 139 1.31 -15.74 -1.03
N TRP A 140 1.04 -15.24 0.18
CA TRP A 140 0.85 -13.80 0.41
C TRP A 140 2.20 -13.17 0.75
N GLU A 141 2.76 -12.43 -0.20
CA GLU A 141 3.99 -11.64 0.00
C GLU A 141 3.71 -10.46 0.95
N GLU A 142 4.05 -10.65 2.23
CA GLU A 142 4.05 -9.58 3.24
C GLU A 142 5.13 -8.54 2.90
N LEU A 143 4.72 -7.36 2.41
CA LEU A 143 5.65 -6.27 2.16
C LEU A 143 6.16 -5.68 3.49
N LYS A 144 7.41 -5.97 3.84
CA LYS A 144 8.05 -5.54 5.08
C LYS A 144 8.96 -4.34 4.85
N VAL A 145 8.36 -3.16 4.95
CA VAL A 145 9.08 -1.89 4.88
C VAL A 145 9.40 -1.41 6.29
N ASP A 146 10.60 -1.73 6.78
CA ASP A 146 11.09 -1.27 8.08
C ASP A 146 11.39 0.25 8.05
N PRO A 147 10.73 1.09 8.89
CA PRO A 147 11.07 2.50 8.95
C PRO A 147 12.46 2.77 9.54
N PRO A 148 13.16 3.85 9.12
CA PRO A 148 14.46 4.24 9.66
C PRO A 148 14.38 4.63 11.15
N THR A 149 15.50 4.51 11.85
CA THR A 149 15.60 4.82 13.28
C THR A 149 16.34 6.13 13.55
N ILE A 150 15.75 7.01 14.35
CA ILE A 150 16.30 8.30 14.76
C ILE A 150 16.94 8.23 16.16
N TYR A 151 17.65 9.31 16.53
CA TYR A 151 18.35 9.47 17.82
C TYR A 151 19.25 8.27 18.21
N ASN A 152 20.05 7.78 17.25
CA ASN A 152 20.95 6.63 17.41
C ASN A 152 20.22 5.31 17.75
N GLY A 153 19.08 5.04 17.12
CA GLY A 153 18.37 3.76 17.28
C GLY A 153 17.36 3.73 18.44
N LYS A 154 17.06 4.87 19.06
CA LYS A 154 16.13 4.95 20.21
C LYS A 154 14.65 4.88 19.81
N ARG A 155 14.29 5.45 18.66
CA ARG A 155 12.91 5.54 18.15
C ARG A 155 12.92 5.21 16.67
N GLN A 156 11.96 4.39 16.24
CA GLN A 156 11.67 4.14 14.83
C GLN A 156 10.72 5.24 14.33
N LEU A 157 10.93 5.71 13.11
CA LEU A 157 10.00 6.61 12.43
C LEU A 157 8.71 5.86 12.05
N THR A 158 7.67 6.61 11.70
CA THR A 158 6.37 6.10 11.25
C THR A 158 5.88 6.96 10.08
N ALA A 159 4.79 6.60 9.40
CA ALA A 159 4.36 7.30 8.18
C ALA A 159 3.70 8.67 8.37
N ASN A 160 3.44 9.09 9.62
CA ASN A 160 3.01 10.45 9.95
C ASN A 160 4.10 11.15 10.77
N LEU A 161 4.51 12.35 10.37
CA LEU A 161 5.43 13.20 11.11
C LEU A 161 4.68 14.44 11.60
N ASN A 162 4.63 14.63 12.92
CA ASN A 162 3.95 15.74 13.58
C ASN A 162 4.96 16.50 14.43
N VAL A 163 5.01 17.83 14.28
CA VAL A 163 6.00 18.71 14.94
C VAL A 163 5.28 19.84 15.67
N GLU A 164 5.25 19.79 17.00
CA GLU A 164 4.71 20.90 17.82
C GLU A 164 5.84 21.77 18.36
N ILE A 165 5.75 23.08 18.17
CA ILE A 165 6.74 24.05 18.64
C ILE A 165 6.15 24.81 19.83
N LEU A 166 6.77 24.68 21.01
CA LEU A 166 6.37 25.37 22.24
C LEU A 166 7.29 26.57 22.42
N LEU A 167 6.83 27.76 22.03
CA LEU A 167 7.59 28.99 22.14
C LEU A 167 7.28 29.74 23.43
N ASP A 168 8.31 29.93 24.24
CA ASP A 168 8.31 30.85 25.38
C ASP A 168 8.10 32.29 24.90
N ALA A 169 7.05 32.93 25.39
CA ALA A 169 6.78 34.34 25.20
C ALA A 169 6.71 35.10 26.53
N SER A 170 7.45 34.62 27.53
CA SER A 170 7.64 35.32 28.80
C SER A 170 8.49 36.62 28.63
N GLY A 171 8.53 37.46 29.66
CA GLY A 171 9.06 38.83 29.56
C GLY A 171 10.57 38.92 29.36
N SER A 172 11.32 37.84 29.60
CA SER A 172 12.77 37.74 29.34
C SER A 172 13.09 37.72 27.85
N MET A 173 12.18 37.21 27.01
CA MET A 173 12.31 37.20 25.54
C MET A 173 12.23 38.60 24.88
N ILE A 174 12.11 39.67 25.68
CA ILE A 174 12.35 41.08 25.28
C ILE A 174 13.85 41.38 25.10
N GLU A 175 14.73 40.67 25.81
CA GLU A 175 16.18 40.96 25.85
C GLU A 175 16.83 40.88 24.46
N GLU A 176 17.79 41.78 24.21
CA GLU A 176 18.49 41.90 22.91
C GLU A 176 19.70 40.96 22.83
N VAL A 177 19.81 40.25 21.71
CA VAL A 177 20.95 39.42 21.29
C VAL A 177 21.37 39.87 19.89
N ASP A 178 22.66 40.19 19.72
CA ASP A 178 23.29 40.72 18.48
C ASP A 178 22.66 41.94 17.79
N GLY A 179 21.56 42.49 18.32
CA GLY A 179 20.93 43.74 17.87
C GLY A 179 19.39 43.69 17.80
N ASP A 180 18.81 42.50 17.90
CA ASP A 180 17.37 42.25 17.88
C ASP A 180 16.94 41.45 19.14
N SER A 181 15.66 41.42 19.48
CA SER A 181 15.21 40.69 20.68
C SER A 181 15.17 39.18 20.46
N LYS A 182 15.40 38.39 21.53
CA LYS A 182 15.30 36.91 21.49
C LYS A 182 14.01 36.44 20.79
N MET A 183 12.88 37.12 21.05
CA MET A 183 11.61 36.83 20.38
C MET A 183 11.63 37.03 18.85
N VAL A 184 12.31 38.05 18.33
CA VAL A 184 12.44 38.24 16.87
C VAL A 184 13.22 37.09 16.25
N LEU A 185 14.39 36.79 16.82
CA LEU A 185 15.29 35.74 16.35
C LEU A 185 14.63 34.35 16.40
N ALA A 186 13.85 34.08 17.45
CA ALA A 186 13.08 32.84 17.60
C ALA A 186 11.95 32.72 16.56
N LYS A 187 11.21 33.80 16.28
CA LYS A 187 10.16 33.79 15.25
C LYS A 187 10.73 33.56 13.85
N GLU A 188 11.87 34.17 13.52
CA GLU A 188 12.54 33.96 12.23
C GLU A 188 13.06 32.52 12.08
N ALA A 189 13.71 31.97 13.12
CA ALA A 189 14.19 30.58 13.10
C ALA A 189 13.04 29.56 12.96
N ILE A 190 11.92 29.77 13.66
CA ILE A 190 10.70 28.95 13.54
C ILE A 190 10.10 29.03 12.13
N GLN A 191 10.07 30.22 11.51
CA GLN A 191 9.55 30.39 10.15
C GLN A 191 10.46 29.77 9.09
N GLN A 192 11.78 29.73 9.31
CA GLN A 192 12.72 28.98 8.48
C GLN A 192 12.48 27.47 8.63
N PHE A 193 12.51 26.97 9.86
CA PHE A 193 12.34 25.55 10.18
C PHE A 193 11.04 24.96 9.61
N ALA A 194 9.89 25.57 9.94
CA ALA A 194 8.60 25.10 9.43
C ALA A 194 8.52 25.15 7.89
N GLY A 195 9.32 26.00 7.24
CA GLY A 195 9.46 26.08 5.79
C GLY A 195 10.44 25.10 5.14
N ASN A 196 11.21 24.35 5.94
CA ASN A 196 12.09 23.26 5.49
C ASN A 196 11.44 21.88 5.68
N LEU A 197 10.41 21.77 6.53
CA LEU A 197 9.65 20.53 6.72
C LEU A 197 8.99 20.05 5.40
N PRO A 198 8.93 18.73 5.13
CA PRO A 198 8.24 18.15 3.98
C PRO A 198 6.75 18.51 3.93
N GLU A 199 6.19 18.60 2.72
CA GLU A 199 4.79 19.02 2.49
C GLU A 199 3.75 18.13 3.20
N GLU A 200 4.06 16.86 3.45
CA GLU A 200 3.15 15.93 4.15
C GLU A 200 3.44 15.76 5.66
N ALA A 201 4.33 16.58 6.24
CA ALA A 201 4.52 16.68 7.69
C ALA A 201 3.60 17.77 8.28
N ASN A 202 3.03 17.52 9.46
CA ASN A 202 2.20 18.52 10.16
C ASN A 202 3.05 19.33 11.13
N VAL A 203 2.78 20.64 11.24
CA VAL A 203 3.40 21.55 12.20
C VAL A 203 2.33 22.27 13.04
N SER A 204 2.61 22.49 14.33
CA SER A 204 1.82 23.28 15.27
C SER A 204 2.69 24.31 15.99
N LEU A 205 2.13 25.45 16.40
CA LEU A 205 2.79 26.46 17.21
C LEU A 205 1.98 26.78 18.47
N ARG A 206 2.46 26.30 19.62
CA ARG A 206 1.97 26.64 20.95
C ARG A 206 2.80 27.77 21.55
N VAL A 207 2.13 28.80 22.08
CA VAL A 207 2.78 29.99 22.66
C VAL A 207 2.31 30.19 24.09
N TYR A 208 3.25 30.31 25.03
CA TYR A 208 2.94 30.37 26.47
C TYR A 208 3.57 31.58 27.16
N GLY A 209 2.92 32.07 28.22
CA GLY A 209 3.35 33.24 28.99
C GLY A 209 3.06 34.62 28.39
N HIS A 210 2.53 34.69 27.16
CA HIS A 210 2.38 35.95 26.41
C HIS A 210 1.39 36.96 27.00
N GLU A 211 0.44 36.54 27.84
CA GLU A 211 -0.55 37.45 28.46
C GLU A 211 -0.07 38.11 29.76
N GLY A 212 -0.63 39.29 30.04
CA GLY A 212 -0.40 40.06 31.26
C GLY A 212 0.87 40.93 31.23
N THR A 213 1.60 40.97 32.34
CA THR A 213 2.92 41.60 32.47
C THR A 213 3.80 40.86 33.48
N THR A 214 5.08 41.23 33.58
CA THR A 214 6.00 40.75 34.62
C THR A 214 5.63 41.24 36.04
N ALA A 215 4.57 42.03 36.21
CA ALA A 215 4.05 42.38 37.53
C ALA A 215 3.49 41.15 38.25
N PHE A 216 3.63 41.11 39.57
CA PHE A 216 3.10 40.01 40.39
C PHE A 216 1.56 39.98 40.42
N GLU A 217 0.89 41.12 40.16
CA GLU A 217 -0.58 41.21 40.12
C GLU A 217 -1.15 40.48 38.89
N ASP A 218 -0.46 40.52 37.75
CA ASP A 218 -0.86 39.84 36.51
C ASP A 218 -0.42 38.37 36.46
N LYS A 219 0.37 37.91 37.44
CA LYS A 219 1.00 36.59 37.42
C LYS A 219 0.02 35.44 37.20
N VAL A 220 -1.16 35.48 37.82
CA VAL A 220 -2.16 34.40 37.67
C VAL A 220 -2.63 34.29 36.22
N MET A 221 -2.97 35.43 35.58
CA MET A 221 -3.36 35.48 34.17
C MET A 221 -2.25 34.96 33.26
N SER A 222 -1.01 35.42 33.48
CA SER A 222 0.12 34.97 32.67
C SER A 222 0.44 33.49 32.86
N CYS A 223 0.28 32.96 34.08
CA CYS A 223 0.44 31.53 34.35
C CYS A 223 -0.72 30.66 33.83
N GLU A 224 -1.82 31.26 33.39
CA GLU A 224 -2.90 30.60 32.65
C GLU A 224 -2.72 30.73 31.12
N SER A 225 -1.73 31.51 30.64
CA SER A 225 -1.44 31.74 29.21
C SER A 225 -0.66 30.59 28.57
N SER A 226 -1.34 29.82 27.73
CA SER A 226 -0.78 28.78 26.86
C SER A 226 -1.81 28.47 25.77
N GLU A 227 -1.54 28.91 24.54
CA GLU A 227 -2.49 28.86 23.43
C GLU A 227 -1.83 28.27 22.18
N GLU A 228 -2.55 27.41 21.45
CA GLU A 228 -2.15 26.95 20.13
C GLU A 228 -2.48 28.06 19.13
N MET A 229 -1.46 28.80 18.69
CA MET A 229 -1.58 29.94 17.77
C MET A 229 -1.62 29.51 16.30
N TYR A 230 -1.17 28.28 16.00
CA TYR A 230 -1.25 27.64 14.70
C TYR A 230 -1.62 26.17 14.92
N GLU A 231 -2.87 25.79 14.61
CA GLU A 231 -3.39 24.43 14.77
C GLU A 231 -2.56 23.40 13.98
N LEU A 232 -2.34 22.21 14.53
CA LEU A 232 -1.57 21.13 13.88
C LEU A 232 -2.06 20.79 12.46
N GLN A 233 -1.31 21.21 11.43
CA GLN A 233 -1.66 21.03 10.02
C GLN A 233 -0.42 21.07 9.11
N PRO A 234 -0.50 20.67 7.82
CA PRO A 234 0.58 20.84 6.87
C PRO A 234 0.97 22.31 6.70
N TYR A 235 2.28 22.59 6.64
CA TYR A 235 2.80 23.96 6.70
C TYR A 235 2.21 24.89 5.63
N GLU A 236 1.55 25.96 6.09
CA GLU A 236 1.08 27.07 5.27
C GLU A 236 1.76 28.37 5.73
N LYS A 237 2.65 28.88 4.87
CA LYS A 237 3.51 30.03 5.16
C LYS A 237 2.76 31.28 5.59
N SER A 238 1.66 31.66 4.94
CA SER A 238 0.97 32.92 5.27
C SER A 238 0.29 32.84 6.63
N THR A 239 -0.37 31.72 6.92
CA THR A 239 -1.09 31.47 8.16
C THR A 239 -0.12 31.36 9.35
N LEU A 240 1.02 30.66 9.22
CA LEU A 240 2.03 30.65 10.29
C LEU A 240 2.65 32.04 10.52
N SER A 241 2.82 32.84 9.47
CA SER A 241 3.31 34.22 9.59
C SER A 241 2.33 35.10 10.37
N ASP A 242 1.04 35.03 10.04
CA ASP A 242 -0.03 35.75 10.72
C ASP A 242 -0.18 35.27 12.20
N SER A 243 0.04 33.98 12.49
CA SER A 243 0.14 33.45 13.85
C SER A 243 1.33 34.02 14.61
N LEU A 244 2.51 34.07 13.98
CA LEU A 244 3.73 34.65 14.56
C LEU A 244 3.61 36.16 14.83
N GLU A 245 2.76 36.92 14.12
CA GLU A 245 2.56 38.36 14.41
C GLU A 245 1.62 38.66 15.60
N GLN A 246 0.78 37.71 16.03
CA GLN A 246 -0.32 37.99 16.98
C GLN A 246 0.14 38.26 18.43
N PHE A 247 1.26 37.67 18.88
CA PHE A 247 1.72 37.73 20.26
C PHE A 247 3.05 38.48 20.45
N LYS A 248 3.32 38.92 21.68
CA LYS A 248 4.53 39.65 22.09
C LYS A 248 5.08 39.11 23.41
N PRO A 249 6.39 39.25 23.67
CA PRO A 249 6.99 38.76 24.90
C PRO A 249 6.54 39.64 26.08
N SER A 250 6.00 39.02 27.13
CA SER A 250 5.24 39.66 28.21
C SER A 250 5.16 38.70 29.41
N GLY A 251 4.49 39.04 30.51
CA GLY A 251 4.13 38.01 31.50
C GLY A 251 5.26 37.24 32.21
N TRP A 252 5.04 35.93 32.40
CA TRP A 252 5.77 34.95 33.20
C TRP A 252 5.88 33.61 32.44
N THR A 253 6.54 32.59 33.01
CA THR A 253 6.95 31.36 32.29
C THR A 253 6.23 30.09 32.80
N PRO A 254 5.03 29.75 32.27
CA PRO A 254 4.28 28.52 32.60
C PRO A 254 4.66 27.32 31.72
N MET A 255 5.93 26.93 31.75
CA MET A 255 6.51 25.84 30.94
C MET A 255 5.82 24.49 31.18
N ALA A 256 5.48 24.17 32.44
CA ALA A 256 4.77 22.94 32.78
C ALA A 256 3.38 22.87 32.14
N LYS A 257 2.64 23.98 32.17
CA LYS A 257 1.32 24.08 31.55
C LYS A 257 1.40 23.96 30.02
N ALA A 258 2.42 24.53 29.39
CA ALA A 258 2.63 24.37 27.96
C ALA A 258 2.79 22.88 27.56
N LEU A 259 3.55 22.11 28.33
CA LEU A 259 3.71 20.65 28.15
C LEU A 259 2.42 19.86 28.49
N GLU A 260 1.63 20.31 29.48
CA GLU A 260 0.31 19.73 29.79
C GLU A 260 -0.75 20.02 28.73
N ASP A 261 -0.64 21.13 27.98
CA ASP A 261 -1.56 21.49 26.89
C ASP A 261 -1.14 20.85 25.56
N ALA A 262 0.15 20.82 25.24
CA ALA A 262 0.72 20.06 24.10
C ALA A 262 0.22 18.61 24.03
N LYS A 263 0.05 17.98 25.20
CA LYS A 263 -0.53 16.64 25.34
C LYS A 263 -1.95 16.50 24.76
N LYS A 264 -2.71 17.59 24.70
CA LYS A 264 -4.10 17.66 24.22
C LYS A 264 -4.16 17.95 22.73
N ASP A 265 -3.26 18.80 22.25
CA ASP A 265 -3.12 19.12 20.82
C ASP A 265 -2.73 17.85 20.02
N LEU A 266 -1.95 16.97 20.66
CA LEU A 266 -1.55 15.66 20.15
C LEU A 266 -2.51 14.50 20.56
N GLU A 267 -3.70 14.76 21.12
CA GLU A 267 -4.63 13.70 21.52
C GLU A 267 -5.11 12.87 20.31
N GLY A 268 -4.98 11.54 20.40
CA GLY A 268 -5.32 10.61 19.33
C GLY A 268 -4.18 10.35 18.32
N LEU A 269 -3.05 11.05 18.43
CA LEU A 269 -1.86 10.80 17.61
C LEU A 269 -0.96 9.77 18.30
N ASP A 270 -1.41 8.52 18.34
CA ASP A 270 -0.64 7.43 18.96
C ASP A 270 0.74 7.22 18.31
N LYS A 271 1.68 6.66 19.08
CA LYS A 271 3.05 6.38 18.62
C LYS A 271 3.15 5.26 17.58
N GLU A 272 2.12 4.43 17.44
CA GLU A 272 2.09 3.31 16.51
C GLU A 272 2.00 3.83 15.06
N ALA A 273 1.12 4.79 14.80
CA ALA A 273 1.03 5.48 13.51
C ALA A 273 1.90 6.75 13.43
N ASN A 274 2.20 7.43 14.55
CA ASN A 274 2.73 8.80 14.54
C ASN A 274 4.14 8.99 15.18
N THR A 275 4.96 9.77 14.48
CA THR A 275 6.22 10.32 14.98
C THR A 275 5.93 11.74 15.46
N ASN A 276 5.68 11.86 16.76
CA ASN A 276 5.40 13.14 17.40
C ASN A 276 6.70 13.72 17.97
N LEU A 277 7.09 14.90 17.50
CA LEU A 277 8.24 15.67 18.00
C LEU A 277 7.73 16.96 18.64
N ILE A 278 8.25 17.29 19.81
CA ILE A 278 7.99 18.56 20.49
C ILE A 278 9.30 19.35 20.53
N PHE A 279 9.27 20.64 20.18
CA PHE A 279 10.41 21.56 20.26
C PHE A 279 10.08 22.70 21.22
N LEU A 280 10.53 22.56 22.47
CA LEU A 280 10.39 23.55 23.52
C LEU A 280 11.53 24.58 23.42
N VAL A 281 11.22 25.82 23.08
CA VAL A 281 12.17 26.95 23.02
C VAL A 281 11.92 27.85 24.22
N SER A 282 12.93 28.06 25.08
CA SER A 282 12.82 28.92 26.28
C SER A 282 14.15 29.58 26.64
N ASP A 283 14.10 30.77 27.24
CA ASP A 283 15.29 31.52 27.71
C ASP A 283 15.43 31.52 29.25
N GLY A 284 14.62 30.75 29.98
CA GLY A 284 14.55 30.81 31.45
C GLY A 284 14.11 29.52 32.14
N ILE A 285 13.74 29.68 33.42
CA ILE A 285 13.14 28.63 34.26
C ILE A 285 11.60 28.73 34.24
N GLU A 286 10.93 27.63 34.54
CA GLU A 286 9.55 27.61 35.03
C GLU A 286 9.42 28.58 36.22
N THR A 287 8.59 29.63 36.05
CA THR A 287 8.39 30.64 37.10
C THR A 287 6.96 30.65 37.66
N CYS A 288 6.03 29.88 37.10
CA CYS A 288 4.63 29.84 37.54
C CYS A 288 4.36 28.86 38.69
N GLY A 289 5.26 27.90 38.91
CA GLY A 289 5.23 26.95 40.03
C GLY A 289 4.68 25.57 39.67
N GLY A 290 4.61 25.25 38.38
CA GLY A 290 4.43 23.87 37.93
C GLY A 290 5.71 23.03 38.04
N ASP A 291 5.66 21.80 37.53
CA ASP A 291 6.82 20.90 37.42
C ASP A 291 6.97 20.44 35.95
N PRO A 292 7.78 21.11 35.12
CA PRO A 292 7.92 20.76 33.70
C PRO A 292 8.64 19.43 33.50
N VAL A 293 9.40 18.96 34.50
CA VAL A 293 10.07 17.65 34.48
C VAL A 293 9.03 16.54 34.68
N SER A 294 8.04 16.75 35.55
CA SER A 294 6.87 15.87 35.68
C SER A 294 5.99 15.93 34.42
N ALA A 295 5.69 17.11 33.89
CA ALA A 295 4.86 17.26 32.69
C ALA A 295 5.47 16.57 31.46
N ALA A 296 6.77 16.76 31.21
CA ALA A 296 7.49 16.05 30.14
C ALA A 296 7.50 14.53 30.34
N LYS A 297 7.58 14.06 31.59
CA LYS A 297 7.44 12.62 31.89
C LYS A 297 6.01 12.11 31.63
N GLU A 298 4.99 12.90 31.92
CA GLU A 298 3.59 12.54 31.64
C GLU A 298 3.21 12.57 30.15
N LEU A 299 3.95 13.32 29.32
CA LEU A 299 3.93 13.18 27.86
C LEU A 299 4.53 11.82 27.45
N LYS A 300 5.74 11.50 27.94
CA LYS A 300 6.43 10.23 27.65
C LYS A 300 5.67 8.98 28.12
N ASP A 301 5.00 9.04 29.26
CA ASP A 301 4.25 7.92 29.83
C ASP A 301 2.80 7.83 29.26
N SER A 302 2.44 8.64 28.25
CA SER A 302 1.17 8.56 27.49
C SER A 302 1.29 7.66 26.26
N ASP A 303 0.19 7.42 25.53
CA ASP A 303 0.21 6.62 24.29
C ASP A 303 0.82 7.37 23.08
N ILE A 304 0.84 8.71 23.13
CA ILE A 304 1.41 9.61 22.12
C ILE A 304 2.95 9.47 22.05
N GLN A 305 3.58 9.22 23.20
CA GLN A 305 5.03 9.17 23.45
C GLN A 305 5.86 10.15 22.58
N PRO A 306 5.61 11.46 22.64
CA PRO A 306 6.36 12.44 21.85
C PRO A 306 7.77 12.62 22.40
N LEU A 307 8.72 12.93 21.52
CA LEU A 307 10.09 13.26 21.91
C LEU A 307 10.20 14.77 22.14
N VAL A 308 10.36 15.18 23.40
CA VAL A 308 10.53 16.61 23.77
C VAL A 308 11.99 16.99 23.61
N ASN A 309 12.30 17.62 22.49
CA ASN A 309 13.53 18.35 22.26
C ASN A 309 13.42 19.72 22.93
N VAL A 310 14.50 20.19 23.56
CA VAL A 310 14.50 21.44 24.32
C VAL A 310 15.67 22.30 23.91
N ILE A 311 15.39 23.53 23.49
CA ILE A 311 16.37 24.53 23.07
C ILE A 311 16.38 25.65 24.11
N GLY A 312 17.45 25.70 24.90
CA GLY A 312 17.72 26.79 25.83
C GLY A 312 18.40 27.96 25.12
N PHE A 313 17.69 29.05 24.88
CA PHE A 313 18.20 30.22 24.16
C PHE A 313 18.75 31.27 25.12
N ASN A 314 20.07 31.42 25.16
CA ASN A 314 20.79 32.42 25.98
C ASN A 314 20.29 32.44 27.45
N VAL A 315 20.19 31.24 28.02
CA VAL A 315 19.69 30.91 29.36
C VAL A 315 20.83 30.55 30.33
N ASP A 316 20.66 30.89 31.61
CA ASP A 316 21.66 30.70 32.65
C ASP A 316 21.89 29.24 33.09
N GLU A 317 22.87 29.01 33.98
CA GLU A 317 23.22 27.66 34.44
C GLU A 317 22.07 26.91 35.16
N GLU A 318 21.13 27.63 35.79
CA GLU A 318 19.99 27.04 36.51
C GLU A 318 18.88 26.65 35.54
N GLY A 319 18.50 27.56 34.64
CA GLY A 319 17.57 27.28 33.54
C GLY A 319 18.07 26.17 32.62
N GLN A 320 19.35 26.21 32.23
CA GLN A 320 19.97 25.11 31.48
C GLN A 320 19.83 23.76 32.18
N GLN A 321 19.98 23.68 33.52
CA GLN A 321 19.85 22.40 34.22
C GLN A 321 18.40 21.91 34.24
N GLN A 322 17.42 22.80 34.45
CA GLN A 322 16.01 22.43 34.38
C GLN A 322 15.64 21.93 32.98
N LEU A 323 15.99 22.68 31.93
CA LEU A 323 15.71 22.34 30.53
C LEU A 323 16.38 21.01 30.10
N LYS A 324 17.58 20.71 30.61
CA LYS A 324 18.27 19.40 30.43
C LYS A 324 17.50 18.25 31.06
N ASP A 325 16.94 18.43 32.26
CA ASP A 325 16.15 17.39 32.93
C ASP A 325 14.73 17.26 32.36
N VAL A 326 14.15 18.31 31.76
CA VAL A 326 12.92 18.25 30.95
C VAL A 326 13.12 17.35 29.73
N ALA A 327 14.07 17.68 28.84
CA ALA A 327 14.34 16.90 27.62
C ALA A 327 14.58 15.42 27.90
N LYS A 328 15.45 15.16 28.88
CA LYS A 328 15.83 13.82 29.35
C LYS A 328 14.67 13.02 29.95
N SER A 329 13.66 13.69 30.50
CA SER A 329 12.46 13.02 31.05
C SER A 329 11.51 12.54 29.97
N ALA A 330 11.64 13.05 28.73
CA ALA A 330 10.91 12.60 27.54
C ALA A 330 11.81 12.00 26.44
N ASP A 331 12.98 11.47 26.81
CA ASP A 331 13.98 10.80 25.94
C ASP A 331 14.58 11.60 24.76
N GLY A 332 14.13 12.85 24.56
CA GLY A 332 14.65 13.80 23.58
C GLY A 332 16.04 14.37 23.91
N VAL A 333 16.42 15.46 23.24
CA VAL A 333 17.72 16.12 23.41
C VAL A 333 17.59 17.54 23.93
N PHE A 334 18.59 18.00 24.68
CA PHE A 334 18.75 19.39 25.06
C PHE A 334 19.86 20.03 24.21
N ALA A 335 19.59 21.22 23.68
CA ALA A 335 20.57 22.11 23.07
C ALA A 335 20.63 23.46 23.80
N TYR A 336 21.80 24.08 23.81
CA TYR A 336 22.00 25.45 24.27
C TYR A 336 22.49 26.28 23.10
N VAL A 337 21.89 27.45 22.89
CA VAL A 337 22.18 28.34 21.76
C VAL A 337 22.36 29.77 22.28
N GLU A 338 23.41 30.46 21.82
CA GLU A 338 23.74 31.82 22.28
C GLU A 338 23.10 32.90 21.38
N ASP A 339 22.87 32.57 20.11
CA ASP A 339 22.47 33.49 19.02
C ASP A 339 21.49 32.82 18.02
N GLN A 340 21.16 33.53 16.93
CA GLN A 340 20.24 33.06 15.87
C GLN A 340 20.83 31.96 14.98
N GLU A 341 22.13 31.98 14.69
CA GLU A 341 22.81 31.00 13.83
C GLU A 341 22.83 29.64 14.53
N ALA A 342 23.20 29.63 15.81
CA ALA A 342 23.14 28.46 16.67
C ALA A 342 21.69 27.92 16.87
N LEU A 343 20.69 28.81 16.93
CA LEU A 343 19.27 28.43 17.01
C LEU A 343 18.80 27.74 15.71
N ALA A 344 19.19 28.25 14.54
CA ALA A 344 18.92 27.62 13.27
C ALA A 344 19.59 26.23 13.15
N GLU A 345 20.86 26.09 13.57
CA GLU A 345 21.58 24.79 13.57
C GLU A 345 20.91 23.69 14.43
N GLN A 346 20.02 24.03 15.38
CA GLN A 346 19.25 23.03 16.12
C GLN A 346 17.98 22.60 15.40
N PHE A 347 17.41 23.47 14.56
CA PHE A 347 16.32 23.11 13.67
C PHE A 347 16.81 22.34 12.43
N ASP A 348 18.02 22.62 11.93
CA ASP A 348 18.66 21.82 10.87
C ASP A 348 18.76 20.31 11.24
N GLN A 349 18.93 19.97 12.53
CA GLN A 349 18.89 18.57 13.00
C GLN A 349 17.50 17.94 12.94
N ALA A 350 16.45 18.75 13.05
CA ALA A 350 15.07 18.30 12.85
C ALA A 350 14.76 18.15 11.35
N ASP A 351 15.32 19.02 10.50
CA ASP A 351 15.27 18.89 9.04
C ASP A 351 16.02 17.64 8.56
N GLU A 352 17.17 17.27 9.17
CA GLU A 352 17.83 15.98 8.91
C GLU A 352 16.92 14.78 9.22
N ILE A 353 16.11 14.84 10.28
CA ILE A 353 15.12 13.80 10.62
C ILE A 353 13.99 13.80 9.58
N ALA A 354 13.49 14.97 9.21
CA ALA A 354 12.37 15.12 8.27
C ALA A 354 12.76 14.70 6.84
N ALA A 355 13.97 14.98 6.38
CA ALA A 355 14.51 14.53 5.10
C ALA A 355 14.78 13.01 5.07
N GLN A 356 15.19 12.40 6.19
CA GLN A 356 15.28 10.94 6.31
C GLN A 356 13.89 10.29 6.23
N TRP A 357 12.88 10.89 6.86
CA TRP A 357 11.48 10.48 6.78
C TRP A 357 10.92 10.60 5.36
N GLU A 358 11.09 11.76 4.70
CA GLU A 358 10.63 12.02 3.33
C GLU A 358 11.23 11.00 2.35
N LYS A 359 12.54 10.80 2.40
CA LYS A 359 13.25 9.83 1.55
C LYS A 359 12.70 8.43 1.73
N TRP A 360 12.62 7.95 2.99
CA TRP A 360 12.10 6.62 3.28
C TRP A 360 10.65 6.47 2.81
N ARG A 361 9.79 7.45 3.09
CA ARG A 361 8.38 7.46 2.68
C ARG A 361 8.24 7.41 1.16
N SER A 362 9.07 8.15 0.43
CA SER A 362 9.10 8.15 -1.04
C SER A 362 9.56 6.80 -1.61
N GLU A 363 10.63 6.21 -1.07
CA GLU A 363 11.10 4.87 -1.45
C GLU A 363 10.05 3.79 -1.12
N THR A 364 9.38 3.89 0.03
CA THR A 364 8.27 3.02 0.47
C THR A 364 7.09 3.07 -0.49
N VAL A 365 6.63 4.27 -0.86
CA VAL A 365 5.50 4.45 -1.79
C VAL A 365 5.84 3.92 -3.19
N ALA A 366 7.09 4.08 -3.65
CA ALA A 366 7.54 3.49 -4.90
C ALA A 366 7.49 1.95 -4.88
N GLU A 367 7.97 1.32 -3.80
CA GLU A 367 7.97 -0.14 -3.64
C GLU A 367 6.55 -0.71 -3.55
N ILE A 368 5.66 -0.10 -2.76
CA ILE A 368 4.23 -0.46 -2.67
C ILE A 368 3.57 -0.41 -4.06
N ASN A 369 3.85 0.64 -4.86
CA ASN A 369 3.30 0.78 -6.21
C ASN A 369 3.87 -0.25 -7.18
N GLU A 370 5.17 -0.58 -7.11
CA GLU A 370 5.77 -1.64 -7.93
C GLU A 370 5.17 -3.01 -7.62
N VAL A 371 4.94 -3.34 -6.35
CA VAL A 371 4.26 -4.58 -5.94
C VAL A 371 2.79 -4.59 -6.35
N SER A 372 2.05 -3.50 -6.14
CA SER A 372 0.65 -3.38 -6.58
C SER A 372 0.52 -3.59 -8.10
N SER A 373 1.44 -3.03 -8.89
CA SER A 373 1.52 -3.21 -10.35
C SER A 373 1.80 -4.66 -10.74
N LYS A 374 2.83 -5.30 -10.17
CA LYS A 374 3.14 -6.73 -10.42
C LYS A 374 1.99 -7.65 -10.04
N ARG A 375 1.32 -7.38 -8.90
CA ARG A 375 0.15 -8.15 -8.46
C ARG A 375 -1.00 -8.02 -9.44
N LYS A 376 -1.24 -6.82 -9.99
CA LYS A 376 -2.25 -6.62 -11.04
C LYS A 376 -1.89 -7.37 -12.33
N GLU A 377 -0.64 -7.29 -12.79
CA GLU A 377 -0.17 -8.03 -13.99
C GLU A 377 -0.33 -9.55 -13.81
N ARG A 378 0.04 -10.10 -12.64
CA ARG A 378 -0.18 -11.51 -12.28
C ARG A 378 -1.67 -11.88 -12.27
N LEU A 379 -2.51 -11.07 -11.64
CA LEU A 379 -3.96 -11.31 -11.59
C LEU A 379 -4.59 -11.28 -12.99
N ASP A 380 -4.27 -10.28 -13.80
CA ASP A 380 -4.77 -10.18 -15.18
C ASP A 380 -4.31 -11.40 -16.02
N THR A 381 -3.04 -11.82 -15.87
CA THR A 381 -2.50 -13.04 -16.52
C THR A 381 -3.26 -14.30 -16.14
N VAL A 382 -3.45 -14.55 -14.84
CA VAL A 382 -4.14 -15.76 -14.34
C VAL A 382 -5.62 -15.74 -14.75
N MET A 383 -6.29 -14.60 -14.66
CA MET A 383 -7.69 -14.50 -15.10
C MET A 383 -7.84 -14.71 -16.61
N SER A 384 -6.89 -14.27 -17.45
CA SER A 384 -6.88 -14.63 -18.87
C SER A 384 -6.66 -16.12 -19.09
N SER A 385 -5.76 -16.77 -18.34
CA SER A 385 -5.59 -18.22 -18.41
C SER A 385 -6.85 -18.97 -17.98
N TRP A 386 -7.57 -18.48 -16.96
CA TRP A 386 -8.85 -19.04 -16.53
C TRP A 386 -9.94 -18.86 -17.60
N ASP A 387 -10.04 -17.67 -18.20
CA ASP A 387 -10.98 -17.40 -19.30
C ASP A 387 -10.71 -18.36 -20.50
N GLU A 388 -9.44 -18.60 -20.87
CA GLU A 388 -9.05 -19.56 -21.94
C GLU A 388 -9.29 -21.04 -21.56
N ASN A 389 -8.97 -21.43 -20.32
CA ASN A 389 -9.19 -22.78 -19.80
C ASN A 389 -10.68 -23.10 -19.73
N TRP A 390 -11.50 -22.15 -19.26
CA TRP A 390 -12.95 -22.31 -19.22
C TRP A 390 -13.56 -22.55 -20.59
N GLU A 391 -13.15 -21.78 -21.61
CA GLU A 391 -13.64 -22.02 -22.97
C GLU A 391 -13.28 -23.42 -23.48
N ARG A 392 -12.09 -23.94 -23.15
CA ARG A 392 -11.64 -25.28 -23.56
C ARG A 392 -12.38 -26.41 -22.83
N GLU A 393 -12.42 -26.40 -21.50
CA GLU A 393 -13.20 -27.33 -20.66
C GLU A 393 -14.65 -27.41 -21.17
N ARG A 394 -15.29 -26.25 -21.25
CA ARG A 394 -16.68 -26.08 -21.67
C ARG A 394 -16.93 -26.62 -23.08
N ASN A 395 -16.03 -26.38 -24.04
CA ASN A 395 -16.20 -26.86 -25.41
C ASN A 395 -16.04 -28.39 -25.46
N ASN A 396 -15.03 -28.94 -24.78
CA ASN A 396 -14.81 -30.39 -24.69
C ASN A 396 -16.01 -31.12 -24.08
N ILE A 397 -16.56 -30.62 -22.97
CA ILE A 397 -17.79 -31.15 -22.36
C ILE A 397 -19.00 -31.01 -23.30
N ASN A 398 -19.14 -29.90 -24.03
CA ASN A 398 -20.26 -29.73 -24.98
C ASN A 398 -20.21 -30.69 -26.18
N GLU A 399 -19.02 -31.05 -26.67
CA GLU A 399 -18.83 -32.09 -27.69
C GLU A 399 -19.13 -33.48 -27.13
N ALA A 400 -18.67 -33.80 -25.91
CA ALA A 400 -19.00 -35.06 -25.24
C ALA A 400 -20.52 -35.21 -25.00
N LEU A 401 -21.19 -34.15 -24.53
CA LEU A 401 -22.64 -34.08 -24.38
C LEU A 401 -23.39 -34.11 -25.73
N ALA A 402 -22.74 -33.74 -26.84
CA ALA A 402 -23.30 -33.96 -28.17
C ALA A 402 -23.28 -35.43 -28.53
N TYR A 403 -22.10 -36.06 -28.46
CA TYR A 403 -21.91 -37.48 -28.76
C TYR A 403 -22.81 -38.39 -27.92
N LEU A 404 -22.82 -38.22 -26.58
CA LEU A 404 -23.68 -39.01 -25.69
C LEU A 404 -25.18 -38.82 -25.99
N SER A 405 -25.59 -37.64 -26.50
CA SER A 405 -26.98 -37.38 -26.90
C SER A 405 -27.33 -37.94 -28.28
N GLU A 406 -26.36 -38.09 -29.18
CA GLU A 406 -26.56 -38.68 -30.52
C GLU A 406 -26.62 -40.20 -30.45
N GLU A 407 -25.80 -40.82 -29.60
CA GLU A 407 -25.92 -42.23 -29.21
C GLU A 407 -27.12 -42.52 -28.27
N GLY A 408 -27.91 -41.50 -27.94
CA GLY A 408 -29.16 -41.65 -27.19
C GLY A 408 -29.00 -42.06 -25.74
N LYS A 409 -27.83 -41.81 -25.13
CA LYS A 409 -27.52 -42.15 -23.72
C LYS A 409 -28.07 -41.14 -22.71
N ILE A 410 -28.35 -39.90 -23.14
CA ILE A 410 -28.77 -38.78 -22.29
C ILE A 410 -29.85 -37.89 -22.94
N ASP A 411 -30.73 -37.28 -22.13
CA ASP A 411 -31.56 -36.14 -22.55
C ASP A 411 -30.79 -34.82 -22.38
N ARG A 412 -30.23 -34.32 -23.49
CA ARG A 412 -29.41 -33.09 -23.53
C ARG A 412 -30.11 -31.84 -22.98
N PHE A 413 -31.44 -31.80 -22.84
CA PHE A 413 -32.13 -30.64 -22.26
C PHE A 413 -31.67 -30.35 -20.82
N PHE A 414 -31.46 -31.39 -20.00
CA PHE A 414 -31.00 -31.23 -18.62
C PHE A 414 -29.56 -30.70 -18.55
N TYR A 415 -28.64 -31.33 -19.27
CA TYR A 415 -27.21 -31.01 -19.22
C TYR A 415 -26.94 -29.59 -19.75
N ASN A 416 -27.71 -29.11 -20.75
CA ASN A 416 -27.63 -27.72 -21.20
C ASN A 416 -28.01 -26.71 -20.11
N LEU A 417 -28.92 -27.05 -19.19
CA LEU A 417 -29.24 -26.20 -18.03
C LEU A 417 -28.13 -26.24 -16.98
N GLU A 418 -27.55 -27.40 -16.71
CA GLU A 418 -26.43 -27.52 -15.76
C GLU A 418 -25.12 -26.91 -16.29
N MET A 419 -24.86 -26.94 -17.60
CA MET A 419 -23.82 -26.13 -18.26
C MET A 419 -24.06 -24.63 -18.03
N THR A 420 -25.30 -24.17 -18.20
CA THR A 420 -25.69 -22.76 -17.97
C THR A 420 -25.52 -22.38 -16.50
N SER A 421 -25.79 -23.31 -15.57
CA SER A 421 -25.58 -23.15 -14.12
C SER A 421 -24.09 -23.02 -13.78
N ARG A 422 -23.25 -23.91 -14.35
CA ARG A 422 -21.79 -23.93 -14.20
C ARG A 422 -21.15 -22.65 -14.78
N ASP A 423 -21.58 -22.19 -15.96
CA ASP A 423 -21.20 -20.88 -16.54
C ASP A 423 -21.46 -19.70 -15.59
N ILE A 424 -22.63 -19.67 -14.93
CA ILE A 424 -23.01 -18.60 -13.99
C ILE A 424 -22.11 -18.63 -12.74
N GLY A 425 -21.78 -19.81 -12.24
CA GLY A 425 -20.86 -19.99 -11.11
C GLY A 425 -19.47 -19.42 -11.40
N PHE A 426 -18.85 -19.85 -12.51
CA PHE A 426 -17.54 -19.36 -12.92
C PHE A 426 -17.50 -17.84 -13.14
N ASN A 427 -18.51 -17.27 -13.81
CA ASN A 427 -18.62 -15.81 -13.98
C ASN A 427 -18.73 -15.06 -12.64
N ALA A 428 -19.36 -15.65 -11.63
CA ALA A 428 -19.38 -15.10 -10.27
C ALA A 428 -18.01 -15.22 -9.59
N VAL A 429 -17.34 -16.36 -9.72
CA VAL A 429 -16.01 -16.64 -9.14
C VAL A 429 -14.92 -15.75 -9.73
N ILE A 430 -14.86 -15.57 -11.05
CA ILE A 430 -13.93 -14.61 -11.68
C ILE A 430 -14.19 -13.19 -11.17
N LYS A 431 -15.45 -12.77 -11.08
CA LYS A 431 -15.80 -11.42 -10.60
C LYS A 431 -15.42 -11.23 -9.13
N GLN A 432 -15.68 -12.22 -8.28
CA GLN A 432 -15.32 -12.18 -6.87
C GLN A 432 -13.80 -12.18 -6.69
N THR A 433 -13.07 -12.98 -7.47
CA THR A 433 -11.60 -13.06 -7.45
C THR A 433 -10.97 -11.73 -7.89
N ARG A 434 -11.40 -11.17 -9.03
CA ARG A 434 -10.96 -9.84 -9.50
C ARG A 434 -11.26 -8.72 -8.48
N LEU A 435 -12.31 -8.85 -7.64
CA LEU A 435 -12.58 -7.92 -6.54
C LEU A 435 -11.70 -8.17 -5.31
N SER A 436 -11.59 -9.41 -4.83
CA SER A 436 -10.84 -9.78 -3.61
C SER A 436 -9.33 -9.53 -3.70
N TYR A 437 -8.78 -9.46 -4.91
CA TYR A 437 -7.38 -9.14 -5.18
C TYR A 437 -7.19 -7.81 -5.94
N SER A 438 -8.19 -6.91 -5.95
CA SER A 438 -8.03 -5.57 -6.54
C SER A 438 -6.97 -4.75 -5.80
N SER A 439 -6.40 -3.74 -6.45
CA SER A 439 -5.49 -2.78 -5.80
C SER A 439 -6.13 -2.14 -4.56
N ASP A 440 -7.42 -1.81 -4.59
CA ASP A 440 -8.14 -1.28 -3.43
C ASP A 440 -8.14 -2.24 -2.23
N GLN A 441 -8.35 -3.55 -2.48
CA GLN A 441 -8.30 -4.57 -1.43
C GLN A 441 -6.87 -4.87 -0.96
N PHE A 442 -5.87 -4.69 -1.83
CA PHE A 442 -4.46 -4.71 -1.42
C PHE A 442 -4.12 -3.53 -0.50
N PHE A 443 -4.52 -2.30 -0.85
CA PHE A 443 -4.29 -1.11 -0.03
C PHE A 443 -5.06 -1.11 1.30
N GLU A 444 -6.35 -1.51 1.33
CA GLU A 444 -7.09 -1.60 2.60
C GLU A 444 -6.63 -2.80 3.47
N LYS A 445 -5.93 -3.80 2.91
CA LYS A 445 -5.22 -4.82 3.70
C LYS A 445 -3.90 -4.32 4.26
N LEU A 446 -3.05 -3.67 3.44
CA LEU A 446 -1.82 -3.02 3.93
C LEU A 446 -2.13 -2.09 5.11
N LYS A 447 -3.21 -1.31 5.02
CA LYS A 447 -3.74 -0.46 6.09
C LYS A 447 -4.17 -1.22 7.36
N ALA A 448 -4.66 -2.46 7.24
CA ALA A 448 -5.12 -3.25 8.38
C ALA A 448 -3.97 -4.01 9.07
N ASP A 449 -2.92 -4.35 8.31
CA ASP A 449 -1.67 -4.92 8.82
C ASP A 449 -0.67 -3.83 9.26
N GLN A 450 -0.86 -2.60 8.80
CA GLN A 450 -0.13 -1.38 9.16
C GLN A 450 -1.10 -0.18 9.24
N ASP A 451 -1.48 0.27 10.43
CA ASP A 451 -2.14 1.59 10.68
C ASP A 451 -1.26 2.81 10.27
N VAL A 452 -0.12 2.53 9.63
CA VAL A 452 1.04 3.39 9.41
C VAL A 452 1.14 3.78 7.94
N MET A 453 0.03 4.09 7.25
CA MET A 453 0.08 4.61 5.84
C MET A 453 -1.26 5.18 5.28
N HIS A 454 -2.17 5.79 6.07
CA HIS A 454 -3.54 6.09 5.57
C HIS A 454 -4.13 7.49 5.83
N GLU A 455 -3.70 8.47 5.04
CA GLU A 455 -4.67 9.27 4.26
C GLU A 455 -4.03 9.85 2.99
N ASN A 456 -2.81 10.40 3.11
CA ASN A 456 -2.11 11.05 1.99
C ASN A 456 -1.74 10.09 0.84
N LEU A 457 -1.56 8.79 1.09
CA LEU A 457 -1.27 7.80 0.03
C LEU A 457 -2.39 7.73 -1.02
N LYS A 458 -3.67 7.94 -0.64
CA LYS A 458 -4.77 8.08 -1.60
C LYS A 458 -4.71 9.39 -2.38
N ARG A 459 -4.43 10.52 -1.71
CA ARG A 459 -4.25 11.83 -2.38
C ARG A 459 -3.15 11.82 -3.45
N THR A 460 -2.06 11.08 -3.23
CA THR A 460 -0.97 10.95 -4.22
C THR A 460 -1.36 10.04 -5.40
N LEU A 461 -2.37 9.17 -5.24
CA LEU A 461 -2.75 8.12 -6.20
C LEU A 461 -4.14 8.29 -6.84
N ASP A 462 -4.94 9.30 -6.46
CA ASP A 462 -6.20 9.70 -7.12
C ASP A 462 -5.98 10.34 -8.53
N PHE A 463 -4.93 9.92 -9.24
CA PHE A 463 -4.55 10.32 -10.60
C PHE A 463 -4.37 9.10 -11.53
N ASP A 464 -5.46 8.40 -11.84
CA ASP A 464 -5.73 7.75 -13.15
C ASP A 464 -7.21 7.33 -13.32
#